data_AF-X0UYA8-F1
#
_entry.id   AF-X0UYA8-F1
#
_cell.length_a   1.000
_cell.length_b   1.000
_cell.length_c   1.000
_cell.angle_alpha   90.00
_cell.angle_beta   90.00
_cell.angle_gamma   90.00
#
_symmetry.space_group_name_H-M   'P 1'
#
loop_
_entity.id
_entity.type
_entity.pdbx_description
1 polymer ?
#
loop_
_entity_poly.entity_id
_entity_poly.type
_entity_poly.pdbx_seq_one_letter_code
_entity_poly.pdbx_strand_id
1 'polypeptide(L)'
;MKKISIVENGEATVISYTSDNEFFKGETRTFPVMRFFLELTQHIPPRGSQYIRRYGLYASRTKGKWPGMPHVVRLAPPGWKKEQLQSPQAVQP
;
A
#
# COMPACT_ATOMS: atom_id res chain seq x y z
N MET A 1 15.93 3.60 0.90
CA MET A 1 14.87 3.72 1.92
C MET A 1 14.64 5.20 2.16
N LYS A 2 13.43 5.72 1.98
CA LYS A 2 13.10 7.13 2.28
C LYS A 2 13.09 7.33 3.80
N LYS A 3 13.64 8.45 4.28
CA LYS A 3 13.71 8.79 5.71
C LYS A 3 12.65 9.84 6.01
N ILE A 4 11.54 9.43 6.61
CA ILE A 4 10.61 10.37 7.26
C ILE A 4 11.21 10.65 8.62
N SER A 5 11.54 11.91 8.90
CA SER A 5 12.02 12.36 10.21
C SER A 5 10.89 13.09 10.94
N ILE A 6 10.63 12.64 12.16
CA ILE A 6 9.65 13.25 13.08
C ILE A 6 10.44 13.89 14.21
N VAL A 7 10.21 15.18 14.42
CA VAL A 7 10.76 15.92 15.56
C VAL A 7 9.58 16.39 16.41
N GLU A 8 9.63 16.06 17.70
CA GLU A 8 8.67 16.53 18.70
C GLU A 8 9.19 17.83 19.30
N ASN A 9 8.46 18.92 19.07
CA ASN A 9 8.66 20.15 19.84
C ASN A 9 7.81 20.00 21.11
N GLY A 10 8.40 20.19 22.30
CA GLY A 10 7.83 19.91 23.63
C GLY A 10 6.49 20.56 23.98
N GLU A 11 5.84 21.23 23.03
CA GLU A 11 4.47 21.75 23.04
C GLU A 11 3.49 20.81 22.28
N ALA A 12 3.70 19.49 22.32
CA ALA A 12 2.87 18.48 21.66
C ALA A 12 2.63 18.75 20.16
N THR A 13 3.68 19.22 19.47
CA THR A 13 3.62 19.58 18.06
C THR A 13 4.67 18.78 17.27
N VAL A 14 4.22 18.14 16.19
CA VAL A 14 5.02 17.28 15.29
C VAL A 14 5.36 18.05 14.02
N ILE A 15 6.63 18.07 13.65
CA ILE A 15 7.11 18.57 12.36
C ILE A 15 7.40 17.37 11.45
N SER A 16 6.71 17.28 10.32
CA SER A 16 6.96 16.27 9.30
C SER A 16 7.71 16.87 8.12
N TYR A 17 8.81 16.24 7.72
CA TYR A 17 9.61 16.61 6.56
C TYR A 17 9.50 15.56 5.46
N THR A 18 9.14 15.99 4.25
CA THR A 18 9.26 15.19 3.03
C THR A 18 10.47 15.66 2.25
N SER A 19 11.42 14.75 2.01
CA SER A 19 12.61 15.04 1.19
C SER A 19 12.21 15.46 -0.22
N ASP A 20 12.81 16.55 -0.70
CA ASP A 20 12.63 17.04 -2.06
C ASP A 20 13.24 16.06 -3.06
N ASN A 21 12.47 15.65 -4.06
CA ASN A 21 12.95 14.84 -5.19
C ASN A 21 12.06 15.03 -6.43
N GLU A 22 12.42 14.41 -7.57
CA GLU A 22 11.67 14.54 -8.84
C GLU A 22 10.17 14.17 -8.75
N PHE A 23 9.76 13.38 -7.75
CA PHE A 23 8.39 12.89 -7.61
C PHE A 23 7.60 13.59 -6.50
N PHE A 24 8.28 14.16 -5.52
CA PHE A 24 7.70 14.78 -4.33
C PHE A 24 8.36 16.13 -4.14
N LYS A 25 7.55 17.18 -4.31
CA LYS A 25 7.95 18.54 -3.99
C LYS A 25 8.18 18.59 -2.47
N GLY A 26 9.41 18.89 -2.06
CA GLY A 26 9.78 18.90 -0.64
C GLY A 26 8.84 19.80 0.16
N GLU A 27 8.22 19.25 1.20
CA GLU A 27 7.22 19.95 2.00
C GLU A 27 7.47 19.71 3.49
N THR A 28 7.42 20.80 4.25
CA THR A 28 7.48 20.76 5.71
C THR A 28 6.14 21.20 6.25
N ARG A 29 5.53 20.36 7.09
CA ARG A 29 4.25 20.64 7.73
C ARG A 29 4.36 20.46 9.23
N THR A 30 3.64 21.31 9.96
CA THR A 30 3.57 21.31 11.42
C THR A 30 2.16 20.93 11.83
N PHE A 31 2.04 20.00 12.77
CA PHE A 31 0.75 19.47 13.21
C PHE A 31 0.71 19.35 14.73
N PRO A 32 -0.45 19.59 15.36
CA PRO A 32 -0.71 19.03 16.69
C PRO A 32 -0.57 17.50 16.63
N VAL A 33 0.01 16.88 17.67
CA VAL A 33 0.29 15.42 17.72
C VAL A 33 -0.92 14.58 17.29
N MET A 34 -2.12 14.90 17.78
CA MET A 34 -3.30 14.09 17.44
C MET A 34 -3.74 14.19 15.99
N ARG A 35 -3.58 15.38 15.40
CA ARG A 35 -3.88 15.59 13.98
C ARG A 35 -2.87 14.87 13.09
N PHE A 36 -1.60 14.83 13.50
CA PHE A 36 -0.58 14.05 12.81
C PHE A 36 -0.92 12.56 12.77
N PHE A 37 -1.31 11.96 13.89
CA PHE A 37 -1.67 10.54 13.93
C PHE A 37 -2.87 10.22 13.03
N LEU A 38 -3.87 11.09 12.99
CA LEU A 38 -5.05 10.90 12.13
C LEU A 38 -4.66 10.94 10.66
N GLU A 39 -3.85 11.94 10.27
CA GLU A 39 -3.33 12.08 8.90
C GLU A 39 -2.38 10.95 8.50
N LEU A 40 -1.64 10.38 9.44
CA LEU A 40 -0.73 9.27 9.17
C LEU A 40 -1.50 7.95 8.99
N THR A 41 -2.44 7.67 9.90
CA THR A 41 -3.14 6.38 9.95
C THR A 41 -4.08 6.16 8.78
N GLN A 42 -4.65 7.22 8.17
CA GLN A 42 -5.46 7.10 6.96
C GLN A 42 -4.69 6.49 5.76
N HIS A 43 -3.37 6.64 5.75
CA HIS A 43 -2.51 6.14 4.67
C HIS A 43 -1.91 4.76 4.98
N ILE A 44 -2.08 4.24 6.20
CA ILE A 44 -1.61 2.90 6.56
C ILE A 44 -2.59 1.90 5.95
N PRO A 45 -2.14 1.05 5.01
CA PRO A 45 -3.02 0.04 4.45
C PRO A 45 -3.47 -0.95 5.55
N PRO A 46 -4.70 -1.48 5.48
CA PRO A 46 -5.19 -2.43 6.46
C PRO A 46 -4.27 -3.65 6.56
N ARG A 47 -4.12 -4.21 7.76
CA ARG A 47 -3.33 -5.43 8.01
C ARG A 47 -3.73 -6.50 7.00
N GLY A 48 -2.76 -7.07 6.30
CA GLY A 48 -3.02 -8.07 5.25
C GLY A 48 -2.78 -7.56 3.82
N SER A 49 -3.09 -6.29 3.55
CA SER A 49 -2.98 -5.73 2.19
C SER A 49 -1.53 -5.70 1.68
N GLN A 50 -0.56 -5.51 2.57
CA GLN A 50 0.87 -5.59 2.22
C GLN A 50 1.26 -7.00 1.77
N TYR A 51 0.70 -8.06 2.37
CA TYR A 51 0.99 -9.44 1.97
C TYR A 51 0.42 -9.74 0.58
N ILE A 52 -0.73 -9.19 0.22
CA ILE A 52 -1.30 -9.33 -1.13
C ILE A 52 -0.36 -8.71 -2.18
N ARG A 53 0.23 -7.55 -1.89
CA ARG A 53 1.21 -6.90 -2.79
C ARG A 53 2.55 -7.63 -2.84
N ARG A 54 3.04 -8.10 -1.69
CA ARG A 54 4.40 -8.66 -1.56
C ARG A 54 4.48 -10.15 -1.91
N TYR A 55 3.45 -10.92 -1.59
CA TYR A 55 3.43 -12.38 -1.76
C TYR A 55 2.13 -12.92 -2.39
N GLY A 56 1.10 -12.09 -2.52
CA GLY A 56 -0.19 -12.50 -3.07
C GLY A 56 -0.36 -12.11 -4.53
N LEU A 57 -1.58 -11.83 -4.94
CA LEU A 57 -2.05 -11.61 -6.31
C LEU A 57 -1.16 -10.75 -7.24
N TYR A 58 -0.56 -9.70 -6.67
CA TYR A 58 0.21 -8.71 -7.43
C TYR A 58 1.71 -8.94 -7.36
N ALA A 59 2.16 -9.97 -6.64
CA ALA A 59 3.57 -10.28 -6.57
C ALA A 59 4.03 -10.93 -7.89
N SER A 60 5.22 -10.54 -8.36
CA SER A 60 5.78 -11.09 -9.60
C SER A 60 5.90 -12.62 -9.56
N ARG A 61 6.19 -13.19 -8.38
CA ARG A 61 6.36 -14.65 -8.19
C ARG A 61 5.07 -15.47 -8.33
N THR A 62 3.92 -14.85 -8.08
CA THR A 62 2.59 -15.48 -8.09
C THR A 62 1.76 -15.09 -9.30
N LYS A 63 2.17 -14.06 -10.06
CA LYS A 63 1.56 -13.66 -11.33
C LYS A 63 1.52 -14.87 -12.28
N GLY A 64 0.32 -15.18 -12.80
CA GLY A 64 0.07 -16.34 -13.68
C GLY A 64 0.00 -17.72 -12.98
N LYS A 65 0.55 -17.86 -11.77
CA LYS A 65 0.52 -19.12 -10.98
C LYS A 65 -0.60 -19.15 -9.93
N TRP A 66 -1.24 -18.01 -9.69
CA TRP A 66 -2.33 -17.86 -8.73
C TRP A 66 -3.52 -18.83 -8.92
N PRO A 67 -3.88 -19.34 -10.13
CA PRO A 67 -4.99 -20.30 -10.24
C PRO A 67 -4.75 -21.58 -9.43
N GLY A 68 -3.48 -21.98 -9.25
CA GLY A 68 -3.09 -23.11 -8.41
C GLY A 68 -2.91 -22.77 -6.93
N MET A 69 -3.19 -21.54 -6.50
CA MET A 69 -2.97 -21.06 -5.13
C MET A 69 -4.28 -20.59 -4.49
N PRO A 70 -5.15 -21.52 -4.04
CA PRO A 70 -6.49 -21.18 -3.53
C PRO A 70 -6.45 -20.25 -2.31
N HIS A 71 -5.40 -20.33 -1.48
CA HIS A 71 -5.19 -19.43 -0.34
C HIS A 71 -4.93 -17.97 -0.75
N VAL A 72 -4.30 -17.74 -1.92
CA VAL A 72 -4.09 -16.39 -2.47
C VAL A 72 -5.37 -15.87 -3.11
N VAL A 73 -6.04 -16.70 -3.92
CA VAL A 73 -7.29 -16.32 -4.62
C VAL A 73 -8.39 -15.98 -3.63
N ARG A 74 -8.50 -16.68 -2.49
CA ARG A 74 -9.47 -16.37 -1.43
C ARG A 74 -9.37 -14.93 -0.96
N LEU A 75 -8.15 -14.41 -0.83
CA LEU A 75 -7.84 -13.05 -0.36
C LEU A 75 -7.97 -11.97 -1.45
N ALA A 76 -8.26 -12.35 -2.70
CA ALA A 76 -8.35 -11.39 -3.79
C ALA A 76 -9.60 -10.49 -3.65
N PRO A 77 -9.50 -9.20 -4.04
CA PRO A 77 -10.64 -8.29 -4.04
C PRO A 77 -11.80 -8.79 -4.91
N PRO A 78 -13.07 -8.42 -4.59
CA PRO A 78 -14.23 -8.90 -5.34
C PRO A 78 -14.22 -8.50 -6.83
N GLY A 79 -13.80 -7.26 -7.13
CA GLY A 79 -13.71 -6.77 -8.52
C GLY A 79 -12.71 -7.57 -9.35
N TRP A 80 -11.53 -7.83 -8.79
CA TRP A 80 -10.51 -8.65 -9.44
C TRP A 80 -11.00 -10.08 -9.74
N LYS A 81 -11.73 -10.69 -8.80
CA LYS A 81 -12.30 -12.04 -8.99
C LYS A 81 -13.27 -12.06 -10.17
N LYS A 82 -14.11 -11.03 -10.32
CA LYS A 82 -15.07 -10.93 -11.44
C LYS A 82 -14.33 -10.84 -12.77
N GLU A 83 -13.36 -9.94 -12.91
CA GLU A 83 -12.60 -9.76 -14.15
C GLU A 83 -11.86 -11.04 -14.60
N GLN A 84 -11.21 -11.73 -13.66
CA GLN A 84 -10.39 -12.90 -13.97
C GLN A 84 -11.19 -14.20 -14.12
N LEU A 85 -12.32 -14.35 -13.42
CA LEU A 85 -13.22 -15.50 -13.57
C LEU A 85 -14.19 -15.36 -14.75
N GLN A 86 -14.51 -14.12 -15.16
CA GLN A 86 -15.30 -13.84 -16.38
C GLN A 86 -14.46 -13.80 -17.65
N SER A 87 -13.16 -14.13 -17.59
CA SER A 87 -12.32 -14.33 -18.77
C SER A 87 -12.16 -15.82 -19.11
N PRO A 88 -13.17 -16.52 -19.65
CA PRO A 88 -12.95 -17.82 -20.27
C PRO A 88 -12.43 -17.62 -21.72
N GLN A 89 -11.14 -17.94 -21.92
CA GLN A 89 -10.43 -18.15 -23.21
C GLN A 89 -10.08 -16.85 -24.00
N ALA A 90 -8.91 -16.71 -24.63
CA ALA A 90 -8.20 -17.67 -25.48
C ALA A 90 -6.68 -17.40 -25.54
N VAL A 91 -5.86 -18.44 -25.38
CA VAL A 91 -4.76 -18.78 -26.30
C VAL A 91 -4.57 -20.31 -26.19
N GLN A 92 -5.08 -21.05 -27.17
CA GLN A 92 -4.67 -22.43 -27.50
C GLN A 92 -3.39 -22.36 -28.39
N PRO A 93 -2.62 -23.46 -28.54
CA PRO A 93 -1.14 -23.48 -28.63
C PRO A 93 -0.53 -22.81 -29.85
#